data_AF-A0A2M8N5T6-F1
#
_entry.id   AF-A0A2M8N5T6-F1
#
_cell.length_a   1.000
_cell.length_b   1.000
_cell.length_c   1.000
_cell.angle_alpha   90.00
_cell.angle_beta   90.00
_cell.angle_gamma   90.00
#
_symmetry.space_group_name_H-M   'P 1'
#
loop_
_entity.id
_entity.type
_entity.pdbx_description
1 polymer ?
#
loop_
_entity_poly.entity_id
_entity_poly.type
_entity_poly.pdbx_seq_one_letter_code
_entity_poly.pdbx_strand_id
1 'polypeptide(L)'
;MQKHSNATVKTFSIGFEGDDSFDETPYANQVAQYLETDHTPFTVKPDAMGLLSDLVWHHDQPFADSSAIPTYLVSKLTREHVTVALTGDGGDELFAGYDRFYAAKLFHQLRYIPRPLWKGLAGIMDLLPEGTGYYNKIKRAGRFARAASQPIFDAYFDLVRVFNAELASEISKQPHAVRASIQQWQPTPMGKPLISLVEANMVTYLPDDLLIKTDRCSMQASLEARAPFLDHKLVEYAATIPFNLKLKGSTTKYIL
;
A
#
# COMPACT_ATOMS: atom_id res chain seq x y z
N MET A 1 2.06 13.57 19.42
CA MET A 1 3.42 14.15 19.57
C MET A 1 3.40 15.57 20.09
N GLN A 2 2.70 16.53 19.43
CA GLN A 2 2.72 17.94 19.84
C GLN A 2 2.50 18.16 21.35
N LYS A 3 1.44 17.56 21.92
CA LYS A 3 1.13 17.62 23.36
C LYS A 3 2.28 17.18 24.30
N HIS A 4 3.18 16.34 23.81
CA HIS A 4 4.29 15.76 24.57
C HIS A 4 5.66 16.37 24.21
N SER A 5 5.67 17.39 23.35
CA SER A 5 6.89 18.08 22.92
C SER A 5 6.96 19.46 23.56
N ASN A 6 8.17 19.86 23.98
CA ASN A 6 8.44 21.21 24.48
C ASN A 6 8.69 22.23 23.35
N ALA A 7 8.81 21.76 22.11
CA ALA A 7 8.96 22.57 20.92
C ALA A 7 7.84 22.24 19.93
N THR A 8 7.46 23.22 19.10
CA THR A 8 6.50 22.99 18.03
C THR A 8 7.03 21.93 17.08
N VAL A 9 6.24 20.87 16.89
CA VAL A 9 6.59 19.76 16.01
C VAL A 9 6.51 20.26 14.57
N LYS A 10 7.59 20.03 13.82
CA LYS A 10 7.62 20.28 12.38
C LYS A 10 6.92 19.16 11.64
N THR A 11 6.06 19.50 10.70
CA THR A 11 5.37 18.53 9.85
C THR A 11 5.53 18.90 8.39
N PHE A 12 5.63 17.89 7.53
CA PHE A 12 5.93 18.07 6.11
C PHE A 12 4.91 17.29 5.29
N SER A 13 4.44 17.88 4.20
CA SER A 13 3.58 17.21 3.21
C SER A 13 4.08 17.53 1.81
N ILE A 14 3.72 16.70 0.84
CA ILE A 14 4.03 16.93 -0.57
C ILE A 14 2.74 16.84 -1.39
N GLY A 15 2.55 17.79 -2.28
CA GLY A 15 1.49 17.86 -3.27
C GLY A 15 2.08 18.04 -4.67
N PHE A 16 1.28 17.75 -5.69
CA PHE A 16 1.70 17.77 -7.08
C PHE A 16 0.91 18.80 -7.89
N GLU A 17 1.57 19.48 -8.82
CA GLU A 17 0.88 20.36 -9.75
C GLU A 17 0.07 19.56 -10.78
N GLY A 18 -1.15 20.03 -11.08
CA GLY A 18 -1.88 19.63 -12.30
C GLY A 18 -2.96 18.57 -12.14
N ASP A 19 -3.20 18.02 -10.95
CA ASP A 19 -4.36 17.16 -10.68
C ASP A 19 -4.78 17.16 -9.18
N ASP A 20 -5.82 17.93 -8.86
CA ASP A 20 -6.38 18.03 -7.50
C ASP A 20 -6.94 16.69 -6.98
N SER A 21 -7.21 15.71 -7.86
CA SER A 21 -7.83 14.44 -7.45
C SER A 21 -6.90 13.51 -6.66
N PHE A 22 -5.60 13.77 -6.68
CA PHE A 22 -4.57 13.05 -5.93
C PHE A 22 -3.87 13.92 -4.88
N ASP A 23 -4.35 15.14 -4.65
CA ASP A 23 -3.74 16.07 -3.70
C ASP A 23 -4.28 15.82 -2.28
N GLU A 24 -3.43 15.28 -1.41
CA GLU A 24 -3.73 15.06 0.00
C GLU A 24 -3.34 16.26 0.89
N THR A 25 -2.71 17.30 0.33
CA THR A 25 -2.29 18.48 1.10
C THR A 25 -3.44 19.21 1.81
N PRO A 26 -4.69 19.26 1.30
CA PRO A 26 -5.80 19.83 2.06
C PRO A 26 -6.06 19.09 3.37
N TYR A 27 -5.93 17.76 3.39
CA TYR A 27 -6.10 16.96 4.61
C TYR A 27 -4.90 17.13 5.55
N ALA A 28 -3.68 17.17 5.00
CA ALA A 28 -2.49 17.43 5.80
C ALA A 28 -2.57 18.80 6.51
N ASN A 29 -3.05 19.83 5.80
CA ASN A 29 -3.28 21.17 6.36
C ASN A 29 -4.33 21.16 7.48
N GLN A 30 -5.44 20.42 7.33
CA GLN A 30 -6.44 20.29 8.40
C GLN A 30 -5.85 19.65 9.67
N VAL A 31 -5.05 18.59 9.52
CA VAL A 31 -4.38 17.93 10.65
C VAL A 31 -3.35 18.85 11.29
N ALA A 32 -2.56 19.56 10.50
CA ALA A 32 -1.58 20.51 10.99
C ALA A 32 -2.20 21.66 11.79
N GLN A 33 -3.33 22.20 11.32
CA GLN A 33 -4.08 23.23 12.04
C GLN A 33 -4.68 22.70 13.34
N TYR A 34 -5.29 21.51 13.29
CA TYR A 34 -5.88 20.87 14.48
C TYR A 34 -4.83 20.56 15.56
N LEU A 35 -3.64 20.13 15.15
CA LEU A 35 -2.54 19.79 16.05
C LEU A 35 -1.60 20.97 16.35
N GLU A 36 -1.84 22.15 15.79
CA GLU A 36 -1.01 23.35 15.97
C GLU A 36 0.49 23.11 15.68
N THR A 37 0.80 22.45 14.57
CA THR A 37 2.19 22.12 14.16
C THR A 37 2.80 23.18 13.24
N ASP A 38 4.13 23.24 13.20
CA ASP A 38 4.90 24.04 12.22
C ASP A 38 4.92 23.28 10.88
N HIS A 39 3.90 23.52 10.05
CA HIS A 39 3.67 22.77 8.83
C HIS A 39 4.29 23.41 7.59
N THR A 40 5.06 22.62 6.85
CA THR A 40 5.64 23.01 5.57
C THR A 40 5.07 22.11 4.46
N PRO A 41 4.10 22.60 3.67
CA PRO A 41 3.66 21.92 2.47
C PRO A 41 4.61 22.19 1.30
N PHE A 42 4.98 21.16 0.58
CA PHE A 42 5.76 21.25 -0.65
C PHE A 42 4.88 21.01 -1.86
N THR A 43 4.87 21.92 -2.82
CA THR A 43 4.26 21.67 -4.14
C THR A 43 5.36 21.40 -5.15
N VAL A 44 5.30 20.24 -5.80
CA VAL A 44 6.32 19.81 -6.76
C VAL A 44 5.73 19.52 -8.13
N LYS A 45 6.52 19.81 -9.17
CA LYS A 45 6.32 19.29 -10.51
C LYS A 45 7.48 18.33 -10.82
N PRO A 46 7.30 17.02 -10.64
CA PRO A 46 8.39 16.06 -10.75
C PRO A 46 8.84 15.93 -12.22
N ASP A 47 10.13 16.10 -12.47
CA ASP A 47 10.76 15.54 -13.68
C ASP A 47 10.98 14.04 -13.45
N ALA A 48 9.89 13.27 -13.58
CA ALA A 48 9.90 11.84 -13.33
C ALA A 48 10.94 11.10 -14.20
N MET A 49 11.15 11.56 -15.44
CA MET A 49 12.11 10.95 -16.35
C MET A 49 13.55 11.24 -15.93
N GLY A 50 13.84 12.47 -15.50
CA GLY A 50 15.15 12.83 -14.97
C GLY A 50 15.51 12.09 -13.69
N LEU A 51 14.53 11.85 -12.81
CA LEU A 51 14.74 11.17 -11.52
C LEU A 51 14.88 9.65 -11.63
N LEU A 52 14.37 9.05 -12.71
CA LEU A 52 14.28 7.59 -12.82
C LEU A 52 15.65 6.92 -12.74
N SER A 53 16.66 7.46 -13.43
CA SER A 53 18.03 6.91 -13.43
C SER A 53 18.64 6.91 -12.02
N ASP A 54 18.46 8.01 -11.29
CA ASP A 54 18.99 8.15 -9.93
C ASP A 54 18.28 7.21 -8.96
N LEU A 55 16.94 7.09 -9.08
CA LEU A 55 16.16 6.17 -8.24
C LEU A 55 16.57 4.72 -8.51
N VAL A 56 16.71 4.30 -9.76
CA VAL A 56 17.15 2.94 -10.12
C VAL A 56 18.53 2.66 -9.55
N TRP A 57 19.46 3.62 -9.63
CA TRP A 57 20.78 3.49 -9.02
C TRP A 57 20.71 3.23 -7.51
N HIS A 58 19.93 4.03 -6.76
CA HIS A 58 19.80 3.86 -5.30
C HIS A 58 19.00 2.63 -4.89
N HIS A 59 18.20 2.06 -5.80
CA HIS A 59 17.46 0.82 -5.56
C HIS A 59 18.23 -0.43 -5.99
N ASP A 60 19.43 -0.33 -6.58
CA ASP A 60 20.24 -1.45 -7.09
C ASP A 60 19.51 -2.39 -8.08
N GLN A 61 18.29 -2.05 -8.49
CA GLN A 61 17.43 -2.81 -9.40
C GLN A 61 16.27 -1.93 -9.89
N PRO A 62 15.62 -2.29 -11.01
CA PRO A 62 14.33 -1.72 -11.36
C PRO A 62 13.34 -1.91 -10.20
N PHE A 63 12.79 -0.82 -9.69
CA PHE A 63 11.88 -0.83 -8.55
C PHE A 63 10.54 -0.22 -8.95
N ALA A 64 9.51 -1.07 -9.01
CA ALA A 64 8.23 -0.75 -9.65
C ALA A 64 7.17 -0.22 -8.68
N ASP A 65 7.55 0.65 -7.75
CA ASP A 65 6.63 1.40 -6.88
C ASP A 65 6.60 2.87 -7.32
N SER A 66 5.45 3.32 -7.85
CA SER A 66 5.27 4.70 -8.32
C SER A 66 5.42 5.73 -7.20
N SER A 67 5.29 5.33 -5.93
CA SER A 67 5.45 6.22 -4.79
C SER A 67 6.92 6.51 -4.43
N ALA A 68 7.89 5.84 -5.04
CA ALA A 68 9.32 6.12 -4.85
C ALA A 68 9.69 7.57 -5.23
N ILE A 69 9.11 8.10 -6.33
CA ILE A 69 9.32 9.49 -6.75
C ILE A 69 8.84 10.49 -5.69
N PRO A 70 7.56 10.47 -5.24
CA PRO A 70 7.12 11.33 -4.14
C PRO A 70 7.96 11.17 -2.88
N THR A 71 8.26 9.93 -2.51
CA THR A 71 8.97 9.61 -1.25
C THR A 71 10.38 10.20 -1.25
N TYR A 72 11.10 10.11 -2.38
CA TYR A 72 12.39 10.76 -2.52
C TYR A 72 12.27 12.29 -2.46
N LEU A 73 11.32 12.87 -3.19
CA LEU A 73 11.14 14.33 -3.23
C LEU A 73 10.79 14.92 -1.87
N VAL A 74 9.83 14.32 -1.16
CA VAL A 74 9.47 14.78 0.19
C VAL A 74 10.62 14.58 1.16
N SER A 75 11.39 13.49 1.04
CA SER A 75 12.56 13.26 1.88
C SER A 75 13.66 14.29 1.62
N LYS A 76 13.94 14.59 0.35
CA LYS A 76 14.93 15.59 -0.08
C LYS A 76 14.59 16.97 0.48
N LEU A 77 13.34 17.41 0.34
CA LEU A 77 12.89 18.71 0.83
C LEU A 77 12.83 18.75 2.35
N THR A 78 12.33 17.69 2.99
CA THR A 78 12.30 17.59 4.46
C THR A 78 13.72 17.65 5.06
N ARG A 79 14.72 17.09 4.36
CA ARG A 79 16.11 17.11 4.83
C ARG A 79 16.66 18.51 5.03
N GLU A 80 16.18 19.50 4.29
CA GLU A 80 16.60 20.89 4.42
C GLU A 80 16.23 21.48 5.80
N HIS A 81 15.28 20.85 6.52
CA HIS A 81 14.74 21.34 7.78
C HIS A 81 15.07 20.45 8.99
N VAL A 82 15.16 19.13 8.80
CA VAL A 82 15.41 18.14 9.87
C VAL A 82 16.26 16.98 9.36
N THR A 83 16.89 16.25 10.28
CA THR A 83 17.66 15.04 9.96
C THR A 83 16.91 13.74 10.24
N VAL A 84 15.84 13.81 11.03
CA VAL A 84 15.01 12.65 11.44
C VAL A 84 13.54 13.00 11.25
N ALA A 85 12.77 12.09 10.66
CA ALA A 85 11.32 12.20 10.49
C ALA A 85 10.61 10.92 10.96
N LEU A 86 9.38 11.07 11.48
CA LEU A 86 8.51 9.93 11.77
C LEU A 86 7.55 9.70 10.60
N THR A 87 7.40 8.45 10.19
CA THR A 87 6.49 8.05 9.11
C THR A 87 5.33 7.19 9.64
N GLY A 88 4.32 6.98 8.79
CA GLY A 88 3.14 6.16 9.09
C GLY A 88 3.27 4.69 8.65
N ASP A 89 4.44 4.26 8.17
CA ASP A 89 4.65 2.90 7.65
C ASP A 89 4.32 1.84 8.72
N GLY A 90 3.64 0.75 8.33
CA GLY A 90 3.15 -0.28 9.24
C GLY A 90 1.68 -0.12 9.63
N GLY A 91 1.11 1.09 9.49
CA GLY A 91 -0.28 1.34 9.88
C GLY A 91 -1.30 0.55 9.06
N ASP A 92 -1.13 0.46 7.74
CA ASP A 92 -2.04 -0.29 6.87
C ASP A 92 -1.86 -1.81 7.01
N GLU A 93 -0.62 -2.26 7.18
CA GLU A 93 -0.24 -3.66 7.27
C GLU A 93 -0.76 -4.25 8.58
N LEU A 94 -0.55 -3.55 9.71
CA LEU A 94 -0.95 -4.03 11.03
C LEU A 94 -2.47 -3.99 11.23
N PHE A 95 -3.18 -3.02 10.64
CA PHE A 95 -4.59 -2.76 10.93
C PHE A 95 -5.54 -2.95 9.75
N ALA A 96 -5.12 -3.72 8.75
CA ALA A 96 -5.93 -4.05 7.56
C ALA A 96 -6.46 -2.79 6.84
N GLY A 97 -5.55 -1.87 6.56
CA GLY A 97 -5.86 -0.52 6.07
C GLY A 97 -6.22 -0.41 4.59
N TYR A 98 -5.77 -1.38 3.79
CA TYR A 98 -6.03 -1.39 2.36
C TYR A 98 -7.42 -1.94 1.97
N ASP A 99 -8.03 -1.33 0.95
CA ASP A 99 -9.29 -1.78 0.31
C ASP A 99 -9.27 -3.29 -0.08
N ARG A 100 -8.10 -3.82 -0.43
CA ARG A 100 -7.93 -5.24 -0.77
C ARG A 100 -8.23 -6.19 0.39
N PHE A 101 -8.12 -5.76 1.64
CA PHE A 101 -8.58 -6.55 2.79
C PHE A 101 -10.10 -6.64 2.84
N TYR A 102 -10.80 -5.55 2.49
CA TYR A 102 -12.25 -5.58 2.32
C TYR A 102 -12.66 -6.50 1.17
N ALA A 103 -11.97 -6.43 0.03
CA ALA A 103 -12.21 -7.36 -1.07
C ALA A 103 -11.98 -8.83 -0.66
N ALA A 104 -10.91 -9.13 0.08
CA ALA A 104 -10.66 -10.48 0.60
C ALA A 104 -11.75 -10.97 1.56
N LYS A 105 -12.27 -10.09 2.42
CA LYS A 105 -13.42 -10.40 3.27
C LYS A 105 -14.65 -10.76 2.44
N LEU A 106 -14.92 -10.03 1.36
CA LEU A 106 -16.00 -10.37 0.42
C LEU A 106 -15.74 -11.70 -0.28
N PHE A 107 -14.52 -11.97 -0.77
CA PHE A 107 -14.16 -13.27 -1.35
C PHE A 107 -14.42 -14.42 -0.36
N HIS A 108 -14.07 -14.23 0.92
CA HIS A 108 -14.31 -15.21 1.96
C HIS A 108 -15.80 -15.45 2.23
N GLN A 109 -16.62 -14.39 2.24
CA GLN A 109 -18.07 -14.47 2.45
C GLN A 109 -18.79 -15.11 1.24
N LEU A 110 -18.31 -14.82 0.03
CA LEU A 110 -18.88 -15.28 -1.23
C LEU A 110 -18.27 -16.61 -1.72
N ARG A 111 -17.48 -17.29 -0.89
CA ARG A 111 -16.74 -18.53 -1.26
C ARG A 111 -17.62 -19.69 -1.73
N TYR A 112 -18.92 -19.65 -1.44
CA TYR A 112 -19.88 -20.68 -1.86
C TYR A 112 -20.34 -20.51 -3.32
N ILE A 113 -20.10 -19.33 -3.93
CA ILE A 113 -20.38 -19.11 -5.33
C ILE A 113 -19.34 -19.88 -6.17
N PRO A 114 -19.76 -20.79 -7.07
CA PRO A 114 -18.84 -21.55 -7.90
C PRO A 114 -17.93 -20.65 -8.75
N ARG A 115 -16.63 -20.97 -8.77
CA ARG A 115 -15.61 -20.26 -9.57
C ARG A 115 -15.97 -20.04 -11.05
N PRO A 116 -16.63 -20.98 -11.76
CA PRO A 116 -17.04 -20.74 -13.15
C PRO A 116 -18.00 -19.56 -13.33
N LEU A 117 -18.87 -19.27 -12.34
CA LEU A 117 -19.76 -18.10 -12.41
C LEU A 117 -18.96 -16.80 -12.32
N TRP A 118 -17.95 -16.75 -11.45
CA TRP A 118 -17.03 -15.61 -11.37
C TRP A 118 -16.23 -15.41 -12.66
N LYS A 119 -15.78 -16.50 -13.30
CA LYS A 119 -15.12 -16.42 -14.61
C LYS A 119 -16.05 -15.88 -15.69
N GLY A 120 -17.30 -16.35 -15.73
CA GLY A 120 -18.31 -15.85 -16.67
C GLY A 120 -18.59 -14.36 -16.46
N LEU A 121 -18.76 -13.93 -15.21
CA LEU A 121 -18.95 -12.53 -14.87
C LEU A 121 -17.74 -11.68 -15.28
N ALA A 122 -16.52 -12.14 -15.02
CA ALA A 122 -15.30 -11.45 -15.45
C ALA A 122 -15.28 -11.27 -16.98
N GLY A 123 -15.56 -12.33 -17.74
CA GLY A 123 -15.62 -12.26 -19.21
C GLY A 123 -16.68 -11.28 -19.72
N ILE A 124 -17.86 -11.21 -19.08
CA ILE A 124 -18.88 -10.21 -19.43
C ILE A 124 -18.38 -8.79 -19.15
N MET A 125 -17.74 -8.57 -17.99
CA MET A 125 -17.22 -7.25 -17.61
C MET A 125 -16.09 -6.78 -18.54
N ASP A 126 -15.28 -7.71 -19.05
CA ASP A 126 -14.20 -7.42 -20.00
C ASP A 126 -14.73 -7.04 -21.40
N LEU A 127 -15.98 -7.41 -21.74
CA LEU A 127 -16.64 -7.03 -23.00
C LEU A 127 -17.33 -5.66 -22.94
N LEU A 128 -17.52 -5.09 -21.75
CA LEU A 128 -18.18 -3.80 -21.60
C LEU A 128 -17.22 -2.66 -21.97
N PRO A 129 -17.71 -1.62 -22.67
CA PRO A 129 -16.88 -0.53 -23.14
C PRO A 129 -16.20 0.20 -21.96
N GLU A 130 -14.92 0.48 -22.13
CA GLU A 130 -14.13 1.14 -21.12
C GLU A 130 -14.49 2.62 -21.03
N GLY A 131 -15.01 3.07 -19.88
CA GLY A 131 -15.02 4.49 -19.54
C GLY A 131 -13.60 5.01 -19.34
N THR A 132 -13.34 6.25 -19.77
CA THR A 132 -12.03 6.92 -19.80
C THR A 132 -11.51 7.40 -18.44
N GLY A 133 -12.25 7.17 -17.34
CA GLY A 133 -11.87 7.64 -16.01
C GLY A 133 -11.01 6.64 -15.22
N TYR A 134 -10.07 7.16 -14.43
CA TYR A 134 -9.20 6.40 -13.52
C TYR A 134 -10.01 5.53 -12.53
N TYR A 135 -11.18 6.01 -12.07
CA TYR A 135 -12.13 5.29 -11.21
C TYR A 135 -13.20 4.52 -11.99
N ASN A 136 -12.79 3.72 -12.98
CA ASN A 136 -13.75 2.93 -13.75
C ASN A 136 -14.31 1.76 -12.92
N LYS A 137 -15.57 1.91 -12.47
CA LYS A 137 -16.30 0.90 -11.67
C LYS A 137 -16.43 -0.44 -12.40
N ILE A 138 -16.54 -0.44 -13.74
CA ILE A 138 -16.63 -1.66 -14.55
C ILE A 138 -15.30 -2.41 -14.49
N LYS A 139 -14.16 -1.72 -14.65
CA LYS A 139 -12.83 -2.33 -14.49
C LYS A 139 -12.62 -2.88 -13.08
N ARG A 140 -13.04 -2.14 -12.04
CA ARG A 140 -12.97 -2.63 -10.65
C ARG A 140 -13.83 -3.89 -10.45
N ALA A 141 -15.04 -3.92 -11.00
CA ALA A 141 -15.93 -5.07 -10.92
C ALA A 141 -15.39 -6.29 -11.69
N GLY A 142 -14.89 -6.09 -12.91
CA GLY A 142 -14.24 -7.14 -13.71
C GLY A 142 -12.99 -7.70 -13.02
N ARG A 143 -12.13 -6.83 -12.49
CA ARG A 143 -10.95 -7.22 -11.70
C ARG A 143 -11.34 -8.02 -10.45
N PHE A 144 -12.36 -7.57 -9.72
CA PHE A 144 -12.88 -8.28 -8.55
C PHE A 144 -13.42 -9.66 -8.94
N ALA A 145 -14.23 -9.77 -10.00
CA ALA A 145 -14.79 -11.03 -10.46
C ALA A 145 -13.69 -12.01 -10.91
N ARG A 146 -12.68 -11.51 -11.64
CA ARG A 146 -11.53 -12.31 -12.06
C ARG A 146 -10.73 -12.83 -10.87
N ALA A 147 -10.46 -11.99 -9.88
CA ALA A 147 -9.81 -12.39 -8.63
C ALA A 147 -10.66 -13.41 -7.85
N ALA A 148 -11.97 -13.19 -7.69
CA ALA A 148 -12.90 -14.08 -6.99
C ALA A 148 -12.99 -15.50 -7.63
N SER A 149 -12.58 -15.65 -8.89
CA SER A 149 -12.52 -16.95 -9.56
C SER A 149 -11.35 -17.84 -9.08
N GLN A 150 -10.50 -17.34 -8.18
CA GLN A 150 -9.28 -17.99 -7.71
C GLN A 150 -9.34 -18.30 -6.19
N PRO A 151 -8.44 -19.13 -5.64
CA PRO A 151 -8.25 -19.24 -4.20
C PRO A 151 -7.97 -17.87 -3.55
N ILE A 152 -8.39 -17.68 -2.29
CA ILE A 152 -8.37 -16.36 -1.62
C ILE A 152 -7.01 -15.65 -1.60
N PHE A 153 -5.91 -16.39 -1.45
CA PHE A 153 -4.56 -15.82 -1.49
C PHE A 153 -4.22 -15.31 -2.89
N ASP A 154 -4.46 -16.12 -3.92
CA ASP A 154 -4.24 -15.73 -5.31
C ASP A 154 -5.12 -14.53 -5.67
N ALA A 155 -6.39 -14.56 -5.26
CA ALA A 155 -7.35 -13.47 -5.44
C ALA A 155 -6.85 -12.16 -4.80
N TYR A 156 -6.31 -12.21 -3.57
CA TYR A 156 -5.78 -11.03 -2.89
C TYR A 156 -4.58 -10.44 -3.62
N PHE A 157 -3.59 -11.25 -3.99
CA PHE A 157 -2.37 -10.76 -4.64
C PHE A 157 -2.62 -10.27 -6.07
N ASP A 158 -3.57 -10.85 -6.80
CA ASP A 158 -3.97 -10.34 -8.13
C ASP A 158 -4.60 -8.93 -8.08
N LEU A 159 -5.15 -8.51 -6.92
CA LEU A 159 -5.59 -7.13 -6.71
C LEU A 159 -4.43 -6.13 -6.55
N VAL A 160 -3.19 -6.60 -6.43
CA VAL A 160 -2.00 -5.76 -6.26
C VAL A 160 -1.12 -5.76 -7.51
N ARG A 161 -1.16 -6.83 -8.31
CA ARG A 161 -0.32 -6.93 -9.52
C ARG A 161 -0.72 -5.94 -10.60
N VAL A 162 0.28 -5.38 -11.26
CA VAL A 162 0.14 -4.57 -12.49
C VAL A 162 -0.25 -5.46 -13.67
N PHE A 163 0.45 -6.59 -13.83
CA PHE A 163 0.15 -7.59 -14.84
C PHE A 163 -0.63 -8.74 -14.21
N ASN A 164 -1.72 -9.16 -14.86
CA ASN A 164 -2.44 -10.36 -14.44
C ASN A 164 -1.57 -11.62 -14.63
N ALA A 165 -1.96 -12.74 -14.04
CA ALA A 165 -1.19 -13.97 -14.09
C ALA A 165 -0.94 -14.49 -15.52
N GLU A 166 -1.88 -14.25 -16.44
CA GLU A 166 -1.79 -14.63 -17.85
C GLU A 166 -0.67 -13.87 -18.56
N LEU A 167 -0.72 -12.53 -18.53
CA LEU A 167 0.30 -11.68 -19.14
C LEU A 167 1.67 -11.85 -18.46
N ALA A 168 1.69 -12.02 -17.14
CA ALA A 168 2.93 -12.31 -16.42
C ALA A 168 3.61 -13.59 -16.93
N SER A 169 2.83 -14.61 -17.33
CA SER A 169 3.34 -15.87 -17.89
C SER A 169 3.91 -15.73 -19.30
N GLU A 170 3.49 -14.72 -20.05
CA GLU A 170 4.02 -14.43 -21.38
C GLU A 170 5.36 -13.67 -21.32
N ILE A 171 5.51 -12.77 -20.34
CA ILE A 171 6.67 -11.87 -20.24
C ILE A 171 7.78 -12.36 -19.30
N SER A 172 7.49 -13.35 -18.44
CA SER A 172 8.44 -13.87 -17.46
C SER A 172 8.59 -15.39 -17.55
N LYS A 173 9.84 -15.87 -17.49
CA LYS A 173 10.15 -17.30 -17.31
C LYS A 173 9.79 -17.82 -15.92
N GLN A 174 9.49 -16.92 -14.97
CA GLN A 174 9.10 -17.24 -13.59
C GLN A 174 7.88 -16.41 -13.15
N PRO A 175 6.70 -16.59 -13.77
CA PRO A 175 5.50 -15.79 -13.49
C PRO A 175 4.94 -15.98 -12.07
N HIS A 176 5.46 -16.96 -11.35
CA HIS A 176 5.05 -17.32 -10.00
C HIS A 176 6.19 -17.21 -8.98
N ALA A 177 7.33 -16.57 -9.28
CA ALA A 177 8.45 -16.47 -8.33
C ALA A 177 8.02 -15.87 -6.97
N VAL A 178 7.23 -14.79 -6.99
CA VAL A 178 6.65 -14.18 -5.78
C VAL A 178 5.67 -15.12 -5.07
N ARG A 179 4.94 -15.95 -5.83
CA ARG A 179 4.06 -16.98 -5.27
C ARG A 179 4.88 -18.09 -4.61
N ALA A 180 6.05 -18.44 -5.16
CA ALA A 180 6.92 -19.47 -4.61
C ALA A 180 7.54 -19.02 -3.28
N SER A 181 7.92 -17.74 -3.12
CA SER A 181 8.37 -17.20 -1.83
C SER A 181 7.24 -17.15 -0.80
N ILE A 182 6.03 -16.74 -1.20
CA ILE A 182 4.84 -16.76 -0.32
C ILE A 182 4.37 -18.18 0.01
N GLN A 183 4.55 -19.15 -0.89
CA GLN A 183 4.18 -20.56 -0.64
C GLN A 183 5.19 -21.29 0.26
N GLN A 184 6.46 -20.87 0.25
CA GLN A 184 7.44 -21.33 1.23
C GLN A 184 7.11 -20.81 2.63
N TRP A 185 6.55 -19.60 2.72
CA TRP A 185 5.95 -19.10 3.93
C TRP A 185 4.64 -19.84 4.21
N GLN A 186 4.65 -20.79 5.14
CA GLN A 186 3.43 -21.43 5.59
C GLN A 186 2.71 -20.46 6.54
N PRO A 187 1.59 -19.81 6.14
CA PRO A 187 0.79 -19.05 7.08
C PRO A 187 0.46 -19.94 8.28
N THR A 188 0.51 -19.36 9.47
CA THR A 188 0.27 -20.13 10.70
C THR A 188 -1.07 -20.87 10.57
N PRO A 189 -1.14 -22.17 10.91
CA PRO A 189 -2.30 -23.02 10.63
C PRO A 189 -3.50 -22.73 11.55
N MET A 190 -3.79 -21.45 11.82
CA MET A 190 -4.92 -21.00 12.61
C MET A 190 -6.19 -20.80 11.77
N GLY A 191 -6.41 -21.54 10.68
CA GLY A 191 -7.72 -21.69 10.03
C GLY A 191 -8.48 -20.40 9.64
N LYS A 192 -7.84 -19.23 9.66
CA LYS A 192 -8.46 -17.90 9.53
C LYS A 192 -7.78 -17.14 8.39
N PRO A 193 -8.24 -17.32 7.14
CA PRO A 193 -7.51 -16.86 5.96
C PRO A 193 -7.28 -15.34 5.92
N LEU A 194 -8.14 -14.54 6.55
CA LEU A 194 -7.99 -13.08 6.57
C LEU A 194 -6.84 -12.60 7.47
N ILE A 195 -6.56 -13.32 8.57
CA ILE A 195 -5.40 -13.01 9.44
C ILE A 195 -4.11 -13.41 8.72
N SER A 196 -4.10 -14.57 8.06
CA SER A 196 -2.96 -15.02 7.28
C SER A 196 -2.59 -14.06 6.15
N LEU A 197 -3.55 -13.31 5.59
CA LEU A 197 -3.26 -12.26 4.61
C LEU A 197 -2.57 -11.05 5.26
N VAL A 198 -2.99 -10.64 6.45
CA VAL A 198 -2.33 -9.57 7.22
C VAL A 198 -0.87 -9.97 7.52
N GLU A 199 -0.68 -11.17 8.04
CA GLU A 199 0.64 -11.74 8.29
C GLU A 199 1.49 -11.82 7.03
N ALA A 200 0.92 -12.26 5.89
CA ALA A 200 1.64 -12.30 4.62
C ALA A 200 2.15 -10.91 4.20
N ASN A 201 1.37 -9.85 4.43
CA ASN A 201 1.80 -8.48 4.09
C ASN A 201 2.96 -8.04 5.00
N MET A 202 2.94 -8.41 6.29
CA MET A 202 4.02 -8.11 7.23
C MET A 202 5.36 -8.75 6.87
N VAL A 203 5.36 -9.93 6.23
CA VAL A 203 6.59 -10.67 5.91
C VAL A 203 7.02 -10.57 4.43
N THR A 204 6.18 -10.01 3.56
CA THR A 204 6.51 -9.83 2.14
C THR A 204 6.38 -8.36 1.74
N TYR A 205 5.15 -7.87 1.58
CA TYR A 205 4.90 -6.52 1.06
C TYR A 205 5.59 -5.40 1.87
N LEU A 206 5.55 -5.49 3.19
CA LEU A 206 6.18 -4.49 4.05
C LEU A 206 7.71 -4.47 3.90
N PRO A 207 8.44 -5.59 4.15
CA PRO A 207 9.90 -5.59 4.04
C PRO A 207 10.43 -5.57 2.60
N ASP A 208 9.70 -6.08 1.62
CA ASP A 208 10.19 -6.23 0.23
C ASP A 208 9.80 -5.06 -0.69
N ASP A 209 8.87 -4.20 -0.28
CA ASP A 209 8.42 -3.05 -1.08
C ASP A 209 8.47 -1.76 -0.26
N LEU A 210 7.61 -1.64 0.75
CA LEU A 210 7.40 -0.36 1.44
C LEU A 210 8.62 0.12 2.22
N LEU A 211 9.24 -0.76 3.03
CA LEU A 211 10.40 -0.38 3.83
C LEU A 211 11.64 -0.16 2.96
N ILE A 212 11.82 -0.95 1.90
CA ILE A 212 12.90 -0.74 0.93
C ILE A 212 12.77 0.63 0.26
N LYS A 213 11.57 0.98 -0.19
CA LYS A 213 11.28 2.30 -0.76
C LYS A 213 11.60 3.40 0.24
N THR A 214 10.98 3.36 1.43
CA THR A 214 11.10 4.44 2.41
C THR A 214 12.55 4.63 2.83
N ASP A 215 13.26 3.54 3.15
CA ASP A 215 14.66 3.58 3.54
C ASP A 215 15.55 4.14 2.42
N ARG A 216 15.48 3.59 1.21
CA ARG A 216 16.37 4.01 0.11
C ARG A 216 16.09 5.43 -0.35
N CYS A 217 14.82 5.81 -0.50
CA CYS A 217 14.46 7.17 -0.87
C CYS A 217 14.86 8.19 0.21
N SER A 218 14.69 7.87 1.49
CA SER A 218 15.04 8.80 2.57
C SER A 218 16.56 8.86 2.79
N MET A 219 17.26 7.73 2.72
CA MET A 219 18.72 7.64 2.84
C MET A 219 19.44 8.29 1.65
N GLN A 220 18.90 8.21 0.43
CA GLN A 220 19.39 8.98 -0.71
C GLN A 220 19.39 10.49 -0.41
N ALA A 221 18.41 10.96 0.35
CA ALA A 221 18.31 12.33 0.83
C ALA A 221 19.01 12.57 2.19
N SER A 222 19.74 11.60 2.75
CA SER A 222 20.35 11.68 4.09
C SER A 222 19.36 12.01 5.23
N LEU A 223 18.10 11.56 5.10
CA LEU A 223 17.02 11.75 6.08
C LEU A 223 16.69 10.42 6.76
N GLU A 224 16.86 10.33 8.08
CA GLU A 224 16.47 9.15 8.86
C GLU A 224 14.95 9.08 9.03
N ALA A 225 14.30 8.12 8.39
CA ALA A 225 12.88 7.84 8.57
C ALA A 225 12.69 6.77 9.67
N ARG A 226 11.81 7.02 10.63
CA ARG A 226 11.45 6.07 11.69
C ARG A 226 9.95 5.78 11.63
N ALA A 227 9.57 4.51 11.70
CA ALA A 227 8.19 4.06 11.62
C ALA A 227 7.66 3.61 12.99
N PRO A 228 6.98 4.46 13.78
CA PRO A 228 6.55 4.12 15.14
C PRO A 228 5.53 2.99 15.20
N PHE A 229 4.75 2.80 14.12
CA PHE A 229 3.81 1.67 14.02
C PHE A 229 4.53 0.31 14.07
N LEU A 230 5.81 0.26 13.70
CA LEU A 230 6.63 -0.94 13.67
C LEU A 230 7.45 -1.16 14.94
N ASP A 231 7.18 -0.42 16.02
CA ASP A 231 7.69 -0.77 17.34
C ASP A 231 7.29 -2.21 17.70
N HIS A 232 8.25 -3.02 18.16
CA HIS A 232 8.00 -4.45 18.34
C HIS A 232 6.88 -4.74 19.35
N LYS A 233 6.71 -3.91 20.39
CA LYS A 233 5.62 -4.09 21.38
C LYS A 233 4.27 -3.76 20.76
N LEU A 234 4.22 -2.73 19.92
CA LEU A 234 3.00 -2.39 19.19
C LEU A 234 2.65 -3.46 18.16
N VAL A 235 3.63 -4.00 17.44
CA VAL A 235 3.45 -5.11 16.49
C VAL A 235 2.95 -6.36 17.22
N GLU A 236 3.60 -6.75 18.32
CA GLU A 236 3.19 -7.88 19.17
C GLU A 236 1.75 -7.69 19.68
N TYR A 237 1.41 -6.51 20.18
CA TYR A 237 0.04 -6.19 20.60
C TYR A 237 -0.94 -6.25 19.44
N ALA A 238 -0.63 -5.64 18.31
CA ALA A 238 -1.48 -5.62 17.12
C ALA A 238 -1.72 -7.03 16.56
N ALA A 239 -0.77 -7.96 16.70
CA ALA A 239 -0.93 -9.36 16.32
C ALA A 239 -2.00 -10.09 17.16
N THR A 240 -2.24 -9.66 18.41
CA THR A 240 -3.29 -10.23 19.28
C THR A 240 -4.71 -9.75 18.93
N ILE A 241 -4.84 -8.65 18.19
CA ILE A 241 -6.13 -8.01 17.90
C ILE A 241 -6.95 -8.86 16.91
N PRO A 242 -8.21 -9.21 17.24
CA PRO A 242 -9.12 -9.89 16.31
C PRO A 242 -9.31 -9.15 15.00
N PHE A 243 -9.29 -9.86 13.86
CA PHE A 243 -9.41 -9.27 12.53
C PHE A 243 -10.67 -8.39 12.34
N ASN A 244 -11.80 -8.76 12.95
CA ASN A 244 -13.05 -8.00 12.87
C ASN A 244 -12.98 -6.61 13.55
N LEU A 245 -11.98 -6.36 14.40
CA LEU A 245 -11.70 -5.03 14.95
C LEU A 245 -10.75 -4.24 14.06
N LYS A 246 -9.92 -4.92 13.24
CA LYS A 246 -9.11 -4.28 12.20
C LYS A 246 -9.97 -3.82 11.03
N LEU A 247 -10.94 -4.64 10.62
CA LEU A 247 -11.87 -4.38 9.52
C LEU A 247 -13.33 -4.65 9.92
N LYS A 248 -14.13 -3.59 10.07
CA LYS A 248 -15.56 -3.67 10.41
C LYS A 248 -16.42 -3.16 9.26
N GLY A 249 -17.35 -3.99 8.77
CA GLY A 249 -18.04 -3.69 7.52
C GLY A 249 -17.04 -3.49 6.38
N SER A 250 -17.09 -2.31 5.74
CA SER A 250 -16.14 -1.79 4.75
C SER A 250 -15.12 -0.79 5.33
N THR A 251 -15.17 -0.50 6.63
CA THR A 251 -14.28 0.46 7.28
C THR A 251 -12.97 -0.24 7.67
N THR A 252 -11.89 0.12 6.97
CA THR A 252 -10.52 -0.30 7.27
C THR A 252 -9.96 0.45 8.48
N LYS A 253 -8.90 -0.08 9.11
CA LYS A 253 -8.30 0.47 10.34
C LYS A 253 -9.33 0.82 11.44
N TYR A 254 -10.40 0.03 11.58
CA TYR A 254 -11.56 0.42 12.42
C TYR A 254 -11.23 0.68 13.90
N ILE A 255 -10.18 0.05 14.41
CA ILE A 255 -9.72 0.20 15.79
C ILE A 255 -8.76 1.40 15.99
N LEU A 256 -8.30 2.03 14.91
CA LEU A 256 -7.38 3.17 14.95
C LEU A 256 -8.15 4.50 15.00
#